data_AF-A0A2R6G402-F1
#
_entry.id   AF-A0A2R6G402-F1
#
_cell.length_a   1.000
_cell.length_b   1.000
_cell.length_c   1.000
_cell.angle_alpha   90.00
_cell.angle_beta   90.00
_cell.angle_gamma   90.00
#
_symmetry.space_group_name_H-M   'P 1'
#
loop_
_entity.id
_entity.type
_entity.pdbx_description
1 polymer ?
#
loop_
_entity_poly.entity_id
_entity_poly.type
_entity_poly.pdbx_seq_one_letter_code
_entity_poly.pdbx_strand_id
1 'polypeptide(L)'
;MTPEFESEKSYRATVDSVDDGDTLNVTFADGSTGELRVIGVDTPETPANERFERTQEWEGITDLEYLTDWGTNASRFAKNELVGREVRASFDPNEPIRDEFDRLLAYVEYGRPPADGTASPKGEGPGSETDNGEPNDGTESGPATGNDRGERALYNRVLIEAGYARVYGSGFERHDELWRAEQAARAAGRGVWAKSNIETVPEIRDRPVEELFFPGAVSVETDTGPIDGSRVPVVAEPSATRAEPEGATESDEEKGEERSANGSDESNGEADETIALVGIDASANVALIGGLLVDEAYEASEGFAVDTSGYGNFPFVTNCIDALTDRAGEVLIDGGHGQFDAEYALSAEEMAYYKRYLEGQDIGLEQHNDLLEEFLDRGRALLLTPPPEPFTEEEQALLAAFAERGGAVVLLGSADASASAREHLNELASALGSDLRVGPGVRDSERNLDDDRSLPVTSAFDASFGLFSAYTPGDGNGDRGPGPGTSPGRSPDPDPGPDRPSQDAALAVEEIAPDAPGDERANLAEESITLANRGERTVALAGWSVEDEANHVYEFPDGFELAPGQRVTIHTGEGSDSASDLYWGSGNPIWNNSGDTIVLRDREGTVRARRSY
;
A
#
# COMPACT_ATOMS: atom_id res chain seq x y z
N MET A 1 33.31 -4.06 -24.29
CA MET A 1 33.20 -2.58 -24.22
C MET A 1 31.72 -2.35 -24.29
N THR A 2 31.10 -1.92 -23.19
CA THR A 2 29.66 -1.69 -23.14
C THR A 2 29.33 -0.58 -24.14
N PRO A 3 28.32 -0.74 -25.02
CA PRO A 3 27.96 0.30 -25.97
C PRO A 3 27.54 1.56 -25.22
N GLU A 4 27.93 2.73 -25.74
CA GLU A 4 27.48 4.01 -25.22
C GLU A 4 26.11 4.33 -25.82
N PHE A 5 25.10 4.38 -24.96
CA PHE A 5 23.71 4.69 -25.33
C PHE A 5 23.40 6.14 -24.97
N GLU A 6 22.61 6.81 -25.81
CA GLU A 6 22.12 8.17 -25.61
C GLU A 6 20.61 8.11 -25.39
N SER A 7 20.10 8.78 -24.36
CA SER A 7 18.68 8.76 -23.96
C SER A 7 17.74 9.18 -25.09
N GLU A 8 18.14 10.18 -25.88
CA GLU A 8 17.34 10.77 -26.97
C GLU A 8 17.28 9.91 -28.26
N LYS A 9 17.94 8.74 -28.28
CA LYS A 9 18.05 7.88 -29.45
C LYS A 9 17.29 6.57 -29.26
N SER A 10 16.84 6.00 -30.37
CA SER A 10 16.34 4.63 -30.42
C SER A 10 17.35 3.70 -31.10
N TYR A 11 17.39 2.45 -30.63
CA TYR A 11 18.37 1.45 -31.03
C TYR A 11 17.67 0.18 -31.51
N ARG A 12 18.06 -0.30 -32.69
CA ARG A 12 17.61 -1.61 -33.19
C ARG A 12 18.38 -2.74 -32.52
N ALA A 13 17.64 -3.76 -32.08
CA ALA A 13 18.20 -4.99 -31.54
C ALA A 13 17.39 -6.22 -31.95
N THR A 14 18.02 -7.39 -32.00
CA THR A 14 17.34 -8.68 -32.14
C THR A 14 17.22 -9.32 -30.77
N VAL A 15 16.03 -9.82 -30.41
CA VAL A 15 15.84 -10.55 -29.14
C VAL A 15 16.32 -11.98 -29.31
N ASP A 16 17.41 -12.32 -28.61
CA ASP A 16 18.05 -13.63 -28.68
C ASP A 16 17.39 -14.64 -27.74
N SER A 17 17.11 -14.20 -26.51
CA SER A 17 16.42 -14.96 -25.48
C SER A 17 15.67 -14.05 -24.52
N VAL A 18 14.90 -14.67 -23.65
CA VAL A 18 14.01 -14.04 -22.68
C VAL A 18 14.21 -14.78 -21.37
N ASP A 19 14.57 -14.05 -20.33
CA ASP A 19 14.80 -14.61 -19.00
C ASP A 19 13.45 -14.81 -18.31
N ASP A 20 12.66 -13.75 -18.22
CA ASP A 20 11.29 -13.70 -17.72
C ASP A 20 10.38 -12.81 -18.61
N GLY A 21 9.20 -12.41 -18.15
CA GLY A 21 8.23 -11.72 -19.01
C GLY A 21 8.62 -10.28 -19.38
N ASP A 22 9.54 -9.66 -18.66
CA ASP A 22 9.98 -8.27 -18.80
C ASP A 22 11.51 -8.12 -18.99
N THR A 23 12.29 -9.21 -18.94
CA THR A 23 13.75 -9.18 -19.10
C THR A 23 14.20 -9.95 -20.35
N LEU A 24 14.87 -9.23 -21.26
CA LEU A 24 15.26 -9.68 -22.59
C LEU A 24 16.78 -9.69 -22.75
N ASN A 25 17.32 -10.72 -23.39
CA ASN A 25 18.70 -10.69 -23.90
C ASN A 25 18.68 -10.32 -25.38
N VAL A 26 19.47 -9.32 -25.76
CA VAL A 26 19.44 -8.75 -27.11
C VAL A 26 20.81 -8.60 -27.73
N THR A 27 20.86 -8.68 -29.06
CA THR A 27 22.02 -8.31 -29.88
C THR A 27 21.68 -7.05 -30.70
N PHE A 28 22.43 -5.98 -30.50
CA PHE A 28 22.28 -4.71 -31.23
C PHE A 28 22.85 -4.78 -32.66
N ALA A 29 22.47 -3.82 -33.49
CA ALA A 29 22.90 -3.75 -34.90
C ALA A 29 24.44 -3.69 -35.09
N ASP A 30 25.17 -3.15 -34.11
CA ASP A 30 26.64 -3.10 -34.11
C ASP A 30 27.31 -4.43 -33.68
N GLY A 31 26.50 -5.44 -33.34
CA GLY A 31 26.92 -6.76 -32.89
C GLY A 31 27.24 -6.85 -31.40
N SER A 32 27.04 -5.77 -30.63
CA SER A 32 27.11 -5.83 -29.17
C SER A 32 25.89 -6.55 -28.59
N THR A 33 26.07 -7.15 -27.42
CA THR A 33 25.01 -7.86 -26.69
C THR A 33 24.73 -7.18 -25.36
N GLY A 34 23.50 -7.25 -24.87
CA GLY A 34 23.13 -6.73 -23.56
C GLY A 34 21.81 -7.30 -23.06
N GLU A 35 21.53 -7.03 -21.79
CA GLU A 35 20.25 -7.33 -21.16
C GLU A 35 19.39 -6.05 -21.14
N LEU A 36 18.10 -6.21 -21.41
CA LEU A 36 17.11 -5.13 -21.49
C LEU A 36 15.95 -5.48 -20.57
N ARG A 37 15.71 -4.65 -19.55
CA ARG A 37 14.52 -4.68 -18.69
C ARG A 37 13.47 -3.74 -19.31
N VAL A 38 12.29 -4.29 -19.57
CA VAL A 38 11.17 -3.57 -20.15
C VAL A 38 10.64 -2.63 -19.08
N ILE A 39 10.88 -1.33 -19.25
CA ILE A 39 10.62 -0.32 -18.23
C ILE A 39 9.12 -0.17 -17.92
N GLY A 40 8.78 0.17 -16.68
CA GLY A 40 7.41 0.48 -16.24
C GLY A 40 6.46 -0.71 -16.18
N VAL A 41 6.95 -1.93 -16.35
CA VAL A 41 6.16 -3.16 -16.16
C VAL A 41 6.94 -4.17 -15.34
N ASP A 42 6.21 -4.93 -14.55
CA ASP A 42 6.75 -6.01 -13.75
C ASP A 42 5.88 -7.25 -13.92
N THR A 43 6.52 -8.39 -14.22
CA THR A 43 5.85 -9.67 -14.37
C THR A 43 6.04 -10.50 -13.12
N PRO A 44 5.06 -11.35 -12.74
CA PRO A 44 5.26 -12.24 -11.60
C PRO A 44 6.52 -13.08 -11.80
N GLU A 45 7.22 -13.37 -10.71
CA GLU A 45 8.49 -14.05 -10.76
C GLU A 45 8.35 -15.50 -11.22
N THR A 46 9.36 -15.98 -11.93
CA THR A 46 9.39 -17.39 -12.35
C THR A 46 9.70 -18.31 -11.15
N PRO A 47 9.45 -19.63 -11.24
CA PRO A 47 9.81 -20.56 -10.17
C PRO A 47 11.28 -20.53 -9.73
N ALA A 48 12.19 -20.07 -10.60
CA ALA A 48 13.62 -19.93 -10.27
C ALA A 48 13.90 -18.75 -9.32
N ASN A 49 13.00 -17.75 -9.34
CA ASN A 49 13.12 -16.46 -8.69
C ASN A 49 12.00 -16.19 -7.68
N GLU A 50 11.03 -17.09 -7.48
CA GLU A 50 9.90 -16.98 -6.53
C GLU A 50 10.28 -16.41 -5.15
N ARG A 51 11.50 -16.66 -4.66
CA ARG A 51 12.00 -16.10 -3.40
C ARG A 51 12.09 -14.57 -3.35
N PHE A 52 12.04 -13.90 -4.50
CA PHE A 52 12.07 -12.46 -4.64
C PHE A 52 10.67 -11.88 -4.89
N GLU A 53 9.66 -12.73 -5.10
CA GLU A 53 8.30 -12.28 -5.31
C GLU A 53 7.71 -11.71 -4.01
N ARG A 54 7.07 -10.56 -4.12
CA ARG A 54 6.41 -9.87 -3.01
C ARG A 54 4.94 -9.74 -3.30
N THR A 55 4.12 -10.58 -2.65
CA THR A 55 2.66 -10.52 -2.83
C THR A 55 2.10 -9.13 -2.53
N GLN A 56 2.72 -8.35 -1.64
CA GLN A 56 2.36 -6.99 -1.23
C GLN A 56 2.25 -6.03 -2.43
N GLU A 57 3.02 -6.25 -3.49
CA GLU A 57 2.98 -5.46 -4.72
C GLU A 57 1.74 -5.78 -5.59
N TRP A 58 1.20 -7.00 -5.48
CA TRP A 58 0.06 -7.46 -6.26
C TRP A 58 -1.25 -7.19 -5.54
N GLU A 59 -1.96 -6.14 -5.95
CA GLU A 59 -3.21 -5.75 -5.29
C GLU A 59 -4.26 -6.87 -5.36
N GLY A 60 -4.77 -7.25 -4.18
CA GLY A 60 -5.80 -8.26 -4.04
C GLY A 60 -5.33 -9.70 -4.33
N ILE A 61 -4.03 -9.96 -4.49
CA ILE A 61 -3.49 -11.31 -4.72
C ILE A 61 -2.50 -11.66 -3.62
N THR A 62 -2.83 -12.69 -2.83
CA THR A 62 -2.00 -13.20 -1.71
C THR A 62 -1.42 -14.59 -1.98
N ASP A 63 -1.71 -15.19 -3.14
CA ASP A 63 -1.29 -16.54 -3.48
C ASP A 63 0.02 -16.52 -4.30
N LEU A 64 1.11 -16.86 -3.62
CA LEU A 64 2.44 -16.93 -4.21
C LEU A 64 2.55 -18.03 -5.29
N GLU A 65 1.96 -19.20 -5.11
CA GLU A 65 2.01 -20.28 -6.09
C GLU A 65 1.32 -19.85 -7.40
N TYR A 66 0.19 -19.15 -7.27
CA TYR A 66 -0.51 -18.56 -8.40
C TYR A 66 0.34 -17.52 -9.14
N LEU A 67 1.03 -16.62 -8.43
CA LEU A 67 1.94 -15.65 -9.04
C LEU A 67 3.09 -16.37 -9.77
N THR A 68 3.71 -17.36 -9.15
CA THR A 68 4.77 -18.19 -9.75
C THR A 68 4.34 -18.89 -11.06
N ASP A 69 3.10 -19.40 -11.10
CA ASP A 69 2.49 -19.95 -12.31
C ASP A 69 2.32 -18.89 -13.40
N TRP A 70 1.90 -17.68 -13.02
CA TRP A 70 1.77 -16.55 -13.93
C TRP A 70 3.11 -16.03 -14.44
N GLY A 71 4.18 -16.09 -13.65
CA GLY A 71 5.52 -15.77 -14.11
C GLY A 71 5.99 -16.70 -15.22
N THR A 72 5.66 -17.98 -15.12
CA THR A 72 5.86 -18.94 -16.21
C THR A 72 5.04 -18.60 -17.46
N ASN A 73 3.80 -18.11 -17.29
CA ASN A 73 2.93 -17.72 -18.38
C ASN A 73 3.41 -16.44 -19.08
N ALA A 74 3.79 -15.42 -18.32
CA ALA A 74 4.37 -14.17 -18.82
C ALA A 74 5.66 -14.43 -19.60
N SER A 75 6.57 -15.23 -19.04
CA SER A 75 7.79 -15.68 -19.73
C SER A 75 7.51 -16.37 -21.06
N ARG A 76 6.48 -17.25 -21.11
CA ARG A 76 6.09 -17.94 -22.34
C ARG A 76 5.50 -16.98 -23.36
N PHE A 77 4.70 -16.02 -22.91
CA PHE A 77 4.11 -14.98 -23.75
C PHE A 77 5.21 -14.13 -24.40
N ALA A 78 6.14 -13.62 -23.61
CA ALA A 78 7.33 -12.89 -24.04
C ALA A 78 8.14 -13.67 -25.09
N LYS A 79 8.44 -14.94 -24.81
CA LYS A 79 9.16 -15.84 -25.74
C LYS A 79 8.47 -15.96 -27.10
N ASN A 80 7.14 -16.10 -27.10
CA ASN A 80 6.37 -16.22 -28.33
C ASN A 80 6.24 -14.89 -29.09
N GLU A 81 6.17 -13.77 -28.38
CA GLU A 81 6.00 -12.43 -28.96
C GLU A 81 7.30 -11.80 -29.42
N LEU A 82 8.47 -12.16 -28.86
CA LEU A 82 9.70 -11.40 -29.09
C LEU A 82 10.88 -12.21 -29.63
N VAL A 83 11.09 -13.47 -29.23
CA VAL A 83 12.33 -14.21 -29.59
C VAL A 83 12.50 -14.31 -31.10
N GLY A 84 13.69 -13.94 -31.57
CA GLY A 84 14.07 -13.91 -32.98
C GLY A 84 13.48 -12.75 -33.79
N ARG A 85 12.73 -11.83 -33.16
CA ARG A 85 12.25 -10.60 -33.79
C ARG A 85 13.22 -9.45 -33.57
N GLU A 86 13.19 -8.51 -34.52
CA GLU A 86 13.81 -7.20 -34.35
C GLU A 86 12.89 -6.30 -33.51
N VAL A 87 13.47 -5.64 -32.52
CA VAL A 87 12.84 -4.64 -31.67
C VAL A 87 13.55 -3.29 -31.81
N ARG A 88 12.86 -2.22 -31.43
CA ARG A 88 13.45 -0.91 -31.15
C ARG A 88 13.39 -0.68 -29.65
N ALA A 89 14.54 -0.37 -29.07
CA ALA A 89 14.68 0.09 -27.70
C ALA A 89 14.78 1.62 -27.67
N SER A 90 13.97 2.27 -26.86
CA SER A 90 14.05 3.72 -26.57
C SER A 90 14.00 3.94 -25.06
N PHE A 91 14.64 5.01 -24.60
CA PHE A 91 14.81 5.30 -23.18
C PHE A 91 13.78 6.33 -22.71
N ASP A 92 13.44 6.27 -21.42
CA ASP A 92 12.59 7.27 -20.78
C ASP A 92 13.46 8.47 -20.33
N PRO A 93 12.99 9.72 -20.49
CA PRO A 93 13.77 10.89 -20.07
C PRO A 93 13.90 11.06 -18.55
N ASN A 94 13.00 10.47 -17.77
CA ASN A 94 12.97 10.60 -16.32
C ASN A 94 13.72 9.46 -15.61
N GLU A 95 14.26 8.50 -16.35
CA GLU A 95 14.85 7.29 -15.81
C GLU A 95 16.30 7.13 -16.28
N PRO A 96 17.18 6.51 -15.49
CA PRO A 96 18.51 6.21 -15.94
C PRO A 96 18.46 5.21 -17.11
N ILE A 97 19.41 5.31 -18.03
CA ILE A 97 19.52 4.37 -19.16
C ILE A 97 19.74 2.93 -18.65
N ARG A 98 20.33 2.78 -17.46
CA ARG A 98 20.63 1.49 -16.84
C ARG A 98 20.25 1.47 -15.38
N ASP A 99 19.83 0.31 -14.92
CA ASP A 99 19.63 0.06 -13.49
C ASP A 99 20.93 -0.34 -12.77
N GLU A 100 20.81 -0.60 -11.47
CA GLU A 100 21.92 -1.02 -10.60
C GLU A 100 22.57 -2.36 -11.01
N PHE A 101 21.87 -3.18 -11.80
CA PHE A 101 22.35 -4.46 -12.32
C PHE A 101 23.01 -4.35 -13.71
N ASP A 102 23.20 -3.13 -14.21
CA ASP A 102 23.73 -2.83 -15.55
C ASP A 102 22.81 -3.30 -16.69
N ARG A 103 21.51 -3.51 -16.44
CA ARG A 103 20.50 -3.81 -17.48
C ARG A 103 20.00 -2.51 -18.11
N LEU A 104 19.71 -2.52 -19.41
CA LEU A 104 19.13 -1.35 -20.09
C LEU A 104 17.66 -1.21 -19.74
N LEU A 105 17.24 -0.04 -19.27
CA LEU A 105 15.83 0.28 -19.03
C LEU A 105 15.23 0.85 -20.32
N ALA A 106 14.32 0.13 -20.98
CA ALA A 106 13.81 0.59 -22.26
C ALA A 106 12.35 0.25 -22.52
N TYR A 107 11.69 1.14 -23.26
CA TYR A 107 10.49 0.82 -24.02
C TYR A 107 10.83 -0.06 -25.21
N VAL A 108 10.03 -1.09 -25.45
CA VAL A 108 10.29 -2.08 -26.52
C VAL A 108 9.20 -2.04 -27.57
N GLU A 109 9.55 -1.61 -28.78
CA GLU A 109 8.63 -1.60 -29.93
C GLU A 109 8.98 -2.68 -30.96
N TYR A 110 7.97 -3.42 -31.42
CA TYR A 110 8.18 -4.53 -32.38
C TYR A 110 7.08 -4.63 -33.41
N GLY A 111 7.39 -5.28 -34.55
CA GLY A 111 6.39 -5.59 -35.57
C GLY A 111 5.48 -6.73 -35.12
N ARG A 112 4.26 -6.41 -34.66
CA ARG A 112 3.28 -7.42 -34.22
C ARG A 112 2.39 -7.86 -35.39
N PRO A 113 2.32 -9.16 -35.72
CA PRO A 113 1.38 -9.66 -36.73
C PRO A 113 -0.08 -9.46 -36.30
N PRO A 114 -1.03 -9.26 -37.23
CA PRO A 114 -2.45 -9.20 -36.91
C PRO A 114 -2.94 -10.48 -36.21
N ALA A 115 -3.79 -10.32 -35.19
CA ALA A 115 -4.31 -11.42 -34.36
C ALA A 115 -5.16 -12.46 -35.13
N ASP A 116 -5.57 -12.17 -36.37
CA ASP A 116 -6.44 -13.03 -37.17
C ASP A 116 -5.71 -14.11 -38.00
N GLY A 117 -4.38 -14.21 -37.87
CA GLY A 117 -3.59 -15.23 -38.54
C GLY A 117 -3.48 -15.05 -40.06
N THR A 118 -3.84 -13.90 -40.61
CA THR A 118 -3.55 -13.57 -42.02
C THR A 118 -2.09 -13.17 -42.20
N ALA A 119 -1.18 -14.11 -41.90
CA ALA A 119 0.19 -14.01 -42.35
C ALA A 119 0.19 -13.94 -43.89
N SER A 120 0.55 -12.78 -44.44
CA SER A 120 0.98 -12.73 -45.84
C SER A 120 2.13 -13.74 -46.00
N PRO A 121 2.07 -14.64 -47.01
CA PRO A 121 3.02 -15.73 -47.10
C PRO A 121 4.45 -15.19 -47.23
N LYS A 122 5.36 -15.83 -46.50
CA LYS A 122 6.81 -15.64 -46.58
C LYS A 122 7.25 -15.49 -48.04
N GLY A 123 7.82 -14.33 -48.37
CA GLY A 123 8.61 -14.15 -49.58
C GLY A 123 10.00 -14.74 -49.36
N GLU A 124 10.17 -16.03 -49.64
CA GLU A 124 11.50 -16.59 -49.90
C GLU A 124 11.98 -16.15 -51.30
N GLY A 125 13.14 -15.50 -51.38
CA GLY A 125 13.89 -15.33 -52.64
C GLY A 125 14.76 -14.07 -52.71
N PRO A 126 16.06 -14.17 -53.06
CA PRO A 126 17.02 -13.06 -52.93
C PRO A 126 16.92 -12.10 -54.11
N GLY A 127 16.64 -10.83 -53.82
CA GLY A 127 16.73 -9.73 -54.78
C GLY A 127 17.93 -8.86 -54.42
N SER A 128 19.01 -8.96 -55.19
CA SER A 128 20.12 -8.02 -55.13
C SER A 128 19.65 -6.66 -55.62
N GLU A 129 19.51 -5.70 -54.72
CA GLU A 129 19.65 -4.29 -55.05
C GLU A 129 20.88 -3.78 -54.31
N THR A 130 21.91 -3.50 -55.09
CA THR A 130 23.09 -2.78 -54.63
C THR A 130 22.65 -1.34 -54.38
N ASP A 131 22.28 -1.03 -53.14
CA ASP A 131 22.29 0.34 -52.65
C ASP A 131 23.69 0.65 -52.13
N ASN A 132 24.37 1.55 -52.83
CA ASN A 132 25.61 2.15 -52.36
C ASN A 132 25.21 3.41 -51.58
N GLY A 133 24.87 3.22 -50.31
CA GLY A 133 24.62 4.27 -49.33
C GLY A 133 25.15 3.80 -47.98
N GLU A 134 25.76 4.71 -47.24
CA GLU A 134 26.46 4.61 -45.94
C GLU A 134 26.00 3.50 -44.97
N PRO A 135 26.91 2.98 -44.11
CA PRO A 135 26.52 2.02 -43.07
C PRO A 135 25.42 2.63 -42.20
N ASN A 136 24.23 2.03 -42.24
CA ASN A 136 23.14 2.33 -41.30
C ASN A 136 23.65 1.93 -39.91
N ASP A 137 24.01 2.90 -39.07
CA ASP A 137 24.60 2.64 -37.75
C ASP A 137 23.60 2.08 -36.73
N GLY A 138 22.35 1.86 -37.16
CA GLY A 138 21.30 1.28 -36.33
C GLY A 138 20.67 2.27 -35.33
N THR A 139 21.14 3.52 -35.29
CA THR A 139 20.59 4.59 -34.45
C THR A 139 19.67 5.49 -35.27
N GLU A 140 18.53 5.87 -34.70
CA GLU A 140 17.66 6.89 -35.27
C GLU A 140 17.56 8.09 -34.33
N SER A 141 17.86 9.27 -34.86
CA SER A 141 17.84 10.54 -34.14
C SER A 141 16.42 11.11 -34.09
N GLY A 142 15.89 11.27 -32.87
CA GLY A 142 14.64 11.97 -32.60
C GLY A 142 13.52 11.06 -32.07
N PRO A 143 12.49 11.64 -31.42
CA PRO A 143 11.31 10.90 -30.99
C PRO A 143 10.67 10.22 -32.20
N ALA A 144 10.05 9.06 -32.01
CA ALA A 144 9.46 8.23 -33.07
C ALA A 144 8.33 8.97 -33.83
N THR A 145 8.67 9.94 -34.67
CA THR A 145 7.71 10.71 -35.45
C THR A 145 7.62 10.13 -36.87
N GLY A 146 6.86 9.05 -37.00
CA GLY A 146 6.06 8.77 -38.18
C GLY A 146 6.71 8.02 -39.36
N ASN A 147 5.94 7.04 -39.84
CA ASN A 147 6.00 6.35 -41.13
C ASN A 147 7.09 5.30 -41.35
N ASP A 148 7.00 4.19 -40.61
CA ASP A 148 7.33 2.88 -41.17
C ASP A 148 6.03 2.05 -41.25
N ARG A 149 5.71 1.52 -42.44
CA ARG A 149 4.39 0.98 -42.80
C ARG A 149 4.12 -0.43 -42.24
N GLY A 150 4.10 -0.52 -40.93
CA GLY A 150 3.45 -1.53 -40.11
C GLY A 150 3.39 -0.95 -38.70
N GLU A 151 2.20 -0.77 -38.13
CA GLU A 151 2.04 -0.26 -36.77
C GLU A 151 2.90 -1.12 -35.82
N ARG A 152 4.00 -0.55 -35.30
CA ARG A 152 4.80 -1.21 -34.27
C ARG A 152 3.98 -1.20 -32.99
N ALA A 153 3.94 -2.33 -32.31
CA ALA A 153 3.29 -2.44 -31.01
C ALA A 153 4.31 -2.15 -29.91
N LEU A 154 3.91 -1.39 -28.90
CA LEU A 154 4.66 -1.28 -27.65
C LEU A 154 4.44 -2.55 -26.83
N TYR A 155 5.51 -3.31 -26.61
CA TYR A 155 5.46 -4.55 -25.86
C TYR A 155 4.99 -4.34 -24.41
N ASN A 156 5.42 -3.27 -23.74
CA ASN A 156 5.00 -2.90 -22.38
C ASN A 156 3.46 -2.90 -22.27
N ARG A 157 2.79 -2.13 -23.15
CA ARG A 157 1.33 -2.05 -23.21
C ARG A 157 0.67 -3.38 -23.61
N VAL A 158 1.27 -4.12 -24.54
CA VAL A 158 0.75 -5.43 -24.96
C VAL A 158 0.74 -6.44 -23.80
N LEU A 159 1.77 -6.41 -22.95
CA LEU A 159 1.90 -7.28 -21.79
C LEU A 159 0.83 -6.95 -20.73
N ILE A 160 0.66 -5.65 -20.45
CA ILE A 160 -0.32 -5.11 -19.51
C ILE A 160 -1.76 -5.39 -19.95
N GLU A 161 -2.13 -5.05 -21.19
CA GLU A 161 -3.49 -5.26 -21.72
C GLU A 161 -3.89 -6.75 -21.75
N ALA A 162 -2.91 -7.65 -21.85
CA ALA A 162 -3.11 -9.09 -21.81
C ALA A 162 -3.17 -9.65 -20.38
N GLY A 163 -2.84 -8.86 -19.35
CA GLY A 163 -2.84 -9.25 -17.94
C GLY A 163 -1.67 -10.13 -17.54
N TYR A 164 -0.49 -9.94 -18.13
CA TYR A 164 0.72 -10.69 -17.75
C TYR A 164 1.67 -9.92 -16.83
N ALA A 165 1.42 -8.64 -16.61
CA ALA A 165 2.25 -7.75 -15.81
C ALA A 165 1.38 -6.76 -15.02
N ARG A 166 1.99 -6.18 -14.00
CA ARG A 166 1.56 -4.95 -13.33
C ARG A 166 2.36 -3.74 -13.83
N VAL A 167 1.85 -2.53 -13.63
CA VAL A 167 2.67 -1.33 -13.69
C VAL A 167 3.30 -1.13 -12.32
N TYR A 168 4.62 -0.96 -12.27
CA TYR A 168 5.29 -0.58 -11.03
C TYR A 168 5.35 0.95 -10.91
N GLY A 169 5.30 1.46 -9.68
CA GLY A 169 5.41 2.89 -9.42
C GLY A 169 6.83 3.38 -9.65
N SER A 170 7.04 4.25 -10.65
CA SER A 170 8.24 5.09 -10.77
C SER A 170 7.95 6.35 -11.56
N GLY A 171 8.93 7.25 -11.72
CA GLY A 171 8.78 8.56 -12.36
C GLY A 171 8.67 8.57 -13.88
N PHE A 172 8.62 7.39 -14.54
CA PHE A 172 8.63 7.29 -15.99
C PHE A 172 7.44 7.99 -16.67
N GLU A 173 7.67 8.59 -17.85
CA GLU A 173 6.73 9.47 -18.55
C GLU A 173 5.40 8.76 -18.90
N ARG A 174 5.43 7.44 -19.12
CA ARG A 174 4.27 6.67 -19.59
C ARG A 174 3.50 5.96 -18.47
N HIS A 175 3.80 6.24 -17.21
CA HIS A 175 3.19 5.58 -16.05
C HIS A 175 1.67 5.55 -16.14
N ASP A 176 1.05 6.72 -16.22
CA ASP A 176 -0.40 6.83 -16.18
C ASP A 176 -1.07 6.29 -17.46
N GLU A 177 -0.37 6.24 -18.59
CA GLU A 177 -0.87 5.57 -19.80
C GLU A 177 -0.96 4.05 -19.60
N LEU A 178 0.10 3.45 -19.06
CA LEU A 178 0.15 2.02 -18.81
C LEU A 178 -0.79 1.63 -17.66
N TRP A 179 -0.88 2.45 -16.62
CA TRP A 179 -1.80 2.23 -15.51
C TRP A 179 -3.25 2.15 -15.99
N ARG A 180 -3.69 3.06 -16.88
CA ARG A 180 -5.06 2.99 -17.46
C ARG A 180 -5.29 1.67 -18.21
N ALA A 181 -4.26 1.12 -18.87
CA ALA A 181 -4.34 -0.17 -19.53
C ALA A 181 -4.41 -1.34 -18.53
N GLU A 182 -3.67 -1.25 -17.43
CA GLU A 182 -3.71 -2.20 -16.33
C GLU A 182 -5.08 -2.22 -15.67
N GLN A 183 -5.64 -1.06 -15.30
CA GLN A 183 -6.97 -0.98 -14.71
C GLN A 183 -8.05 -1.59 -15.62
N ALA A 184 -7.91 -1.45 -16.93
CA ALA A 184 -8.81 -2.12 -17.89
C ALA A 184 -8.61 -3.66 -17.91
N ALA A 185 -7.38 -4.16 -17.73
CA ALA A 185 -7.10 -5.58 -17.62
C ALA A 185 -7.63 -6.16 -16.28
N ARG A 186 -7.44 -5.42 -15.19
CA ARG A 186 -7.92 -5.73 -13.83
C ARG A 186 -9.44 -5.82 -13.78
N ALA A 187 -10.13 -4.78 -14.23
CA ALA A 187 -11.60 -4.76 -14.30
C ALA A 187 -12.18 -5.88 -15.19
N ALA A 188 -11.41 -6.37 -16.17
CA ALA A 188 -11.79 -7.46 -17.04
C ALA A 188 -11.40 -8.86 -16.51
N GLY A 189 -10.75 -8.94 -15.35
CA GLY A 189 -10.22 -10.20 -14.78
C GLY A 189 -9.26 -10.90 -15.73
N ARG A 190 -8.46 -10.14 -16.49
CA ARG A 190 -7.55 -10.69 -17.49
C ARG A 190 -6.27 -11.17 -16.85
N GLY A 191 -5.87 -12.36 -17.24
CA GLY A 191 -4.56 -12.88 -16.91
C GLY A 191 -4.37 -13.08 -15.40
N VAL A 192 -3.24 -12.60 -14.87
CA VAL A 192 -2.91 -12.63 -13.44
C VAL A 192 -4.02 -12.00 -12.59
N TRP A 193 -4.71 -10.98 -13.11
CA TRP A 193 -5.78 -10.27 -12.41
C TRP A 193 -7.06 -11.06 -12.21
N ALA A 194 -7.18 -12.28 -12.77
CA ALA A 194 -8.34 -13.14 -12.54
C ALA A 194 -8.54 -13.53 -11.07
N LYS A 195 -7.49 -13.45 -10.24
CA LYS A 195 -7.53 -13.74 -8.79
C LYS A 195 -7.52 -12.49 -7.91
N SER A 196 -7.40 -11.30 -8.50
CA SER A 196 -7.36 -10.03 -7.78
C SER A 196 -8.69 -9.77 -7.07
N ASN A 197 -8.68 -9.76 -5.74
CA ASN A 197 -9.83 -9.38 -4.93
C ASN A 197 -9.42 -8.82 -3.55
N ILE A 198 -9.50 -7.50 -3.39
CA ILE A 198 -9.14 -6.81 -2.14
C ILE A 198 -10.03 -7.25 -0.96
N GLU A 199 -11.31 -7.54 -1.20
CA GLU A 199 -12.25 -7.97 -0.15
C GLU A 199 -11.87 -9.31 0.51
N THR A 200 -10.96 -10.07 -0.13
CA THR A 200 -10.47 -11.36 0.39
C THR A 200 -9.09 -11.26 1.05
N VAL A 201 -8.49 -10.07 1.04
CA VAL A 201 -7.19 -9.85 1.67
C VAL A 201 -7.38 -9.81 3.19
N PRO A 202 -6.64 -10.64 3.95
CA PRO A 202 -6.72 -10.60 5.41
C PRO A 202 -6.26 -9.26 5.99
N GLU A 203 -6.96 -8.79 7.01
CA GLU A 203 -6.50 -7.67 7.84
C GLU A 203 -5.14 -8.00 8.47
N ILE A 204 -4.20 -7.06 8.38
CA ILE A 204 -2.91 -7.12 9.05
C ILE A 204 -2.70 -5.87 9.87
N ARG A 205 -1.96 -5.97 10.99
CA ARG A 205 -1.44 -4.84 11.79
C ARG A 205 -2.48 -3.80 12.23
N ASP A 206 -3.76 -4.12 12.15
CA ASP A 206 -4.84 -3.27 12.62
C ASP A 206 -5.10 -3.52 14.11
N ARG A 207 -4.65 -2.57 14.93
CA ARG A 207 -4.70 -2.62 16.39
C ARG A 207 -4.66 -1.20 16.95
N PRO A 208 -5.06 -1.00 18.22
CA PRO A 208 -4.87 0.28 18.89
C PRO A 208 -3.44 0.81 18.76
N VAL A 209 -3.31 2.12 18.54
CA VAL A 209 -2.03 2.81 18.41
C VAL A 209 -1.52 3.09 19.81
N GLU A 210 -0.52 2.32 20.25
CA GLU A 210 0.13 2.49 21.56
C GLU A 210 1.43 3.29 21.47
N GLU A 211 2.14 3.18 20.34
CA GLU A 211 3.41 3.83 20.10
C GLU A 211 3.59 4.10 18.60
N LEU A 212 4.25 5.21 18.26
CA LEU A 212 4.59 5.62 16.91
C LEU A 212 6.10 5.86 16.82
N PHE A 213 6.68 5.53 15.67
CA PHE A 213 8.03 5.97 15.30
C PHE A 213 7.97 6.89 14.07
N PHE A 214 8.91 7.83 13.97
CA PHE A 214 8.91 8.87 12.94
C PHE A 214 10.22 8.82 12.10
N PRO A 215 10.23 8.09 10.97
CA PRO A 215 11.30 8.18 9.98
C PRO A 215 11.49 9.60 9.46
N GLY A 216 12.74 10.07 9.39
CA GLY A 216 13.05 11.41 8.91
C GLY A 216 12.35 12.51 9.74
N ALA A 217 12.24 12.35 11.06
CA ALA A 217 11.36 13.18 11.87
C ALA A 217 11.63 14.69 11.74
N VAL A 218 10.57 15.49 11.57
CA VAL A 218 10.58 16.97 11.56
C VAL A 218 9.51 17.52 12.49
N SER A 219 9.72 18.71 13.05
CA SER A 219 8.67 19.40 13.80
C SER A 219 7.59 19.92 12.85
N VAL A 220 6.38 20.05 13.38
CA VAL A 220 5.24 20.66 12.68
C VAL A 220 4.92 22.01 13.34
N GLU A 221 4.93 23.06 12.53
CA GLU A 221 4.80 24.44 12.99
C GLU A 221 3.79 25.19 12.13
N THR A 222 3.60 26.48 12.40
CA THR A 222 2.88 27.40 11.53
C THR A 222 3.83 28.43 10.94
N ASP A 223 3.39 29.15 9.91
CA ASP A 223 4.14 30.28 9.32
C ASP A 223 4.52 31.40 10.31
N THR A 224 3.86 31.45 11.47
CA THR A 224 4.02 32.48 12.49
C THR A 224 4.52 31.96 13.84
N GLY A 225 4.80 30.65 13.95
CA GLY A 225 5.34 30.03 15.16
C GLY A 225 4.64 28.72 15.54
N PRO A 226 4.57 28.39 16.84
CA PRO A 226 4.00 27.12 17.30
C PRO A 226 2.53 26.94 16.93
N ILE A 227 2.17 25.71 16.61
CA ILE A 227 0.79 25.30 16.35
C ILE A 227 -0.03 25.28 17.66
N ASP A 228 -1.29 25.73 17.60
CA ASP A 228 -2.23 25.63 18.72
C ASP A 228 -2.46 24.15 19.08
N GLY A 229 -2.34 23.79 20.35
CA GLY A 229 -2.43 22.40 20.81
C GLY A 229 -3.74 21.70 20.45
N SER A 230 -4.84 22.44 20.20
CA SER A 230 -6.09 21.85 19.71
C SER A 230 -6.02 21.30 18.27
N ARG A 231 -4.88 21.47 17.60
CA ARG A 231 -4.55 20.92 16.27
C ARG A 231 -3.41 19.90 16.31
N VAL A 232 -2.89 19.55 17.50
CA VAL A 232 -1.70 18.70 17.67
C VAL A 232 -2.07 17.36 18.32
N PRO A 233 -2.32 16.30 17.53
CA PRO A 233 -2.60 14.98 18.09
C PRO A 233 -1.37 14.28 18.66
N VAL A 234 -0.16 14.55 18.15
CA VAL A 234 1.07 13.84 18.53
C VAL A 234 2.22 14.83 18.73
N VAL A 235 2.91 14.67 19.85
CA VAL A 235 4.12 15.42 20.19
C VAL A 235 5.29 14.47 20.42
N ALA A 236 6.51 14.98 20.30
CA ALA A 236 7.71 14.22 20.67
C ALA A 236 7.77 14.03 22.20
N GLU A 237 8.49 13.00 22.64
CA GLU A 237 8.78 12.81 24.07
C GLU A 237 9.63 13.99 24.61
N PRO A 238 9.60 14.30 25.92
CA PRO A 238 10.36 15.42 26.48
C PRO A 238 11.89 15.34 26.30
N SER A 239 12.41 14.15 25.99
CA SER A 239 13.83 13.91 25.68
C SER A 239 14.22 14.35 24.26
N ALA A 240 13.25 14.63 23.40
CA ALA A 240 13.48 15.02 22.02
C ALA A 240 14.01 16.46 21.92
N THR A 241 14.79 16.70 20.88
CA THR A 241 15.41 17.99 20.58
C THR A 241 15.24 18.30 19.09
N ARG A 242 15.10 19.58 18.76
CA ARG A 242 15.18 20.02 17.36
C ARG A 242 16.64 20.04 16.92
N ALA A 243 16.92 19.56 15.72
CA ALA A 243 18.20 19.69 15.07
C ALA A 243 18.50 21.20 14.87
N GLU A 244 19.74 21.57 15.13
CA GLU A 244 20.22 22.93 14.84
C GLU A 244 20.09 23.22 13.34
N PRO A 245 19.75 24.45 12.94
CA PRO A 245 19.58 24.80 11.53
C PRO A 245 20.87 24.53 10.74
N GLU A 246 20.69 24.00 9.52
CA GLU A 246 21.79 23.67 8.60
C GLU A 246 22.78 24.84 8.45
N GLY A 247 24.05 24.60 8.85
CA GLY A 247 25.12 25.61 8.80
C GLY A 247 25.91 25.81 10.09
N ALA A 248 25.52 25.16 11.19
CA ALA A 248 26.37 25.04 12.38
C ALA A 248 27.51 24.04 12.09
N THR A 249 28.75 24.52 12.03
CA THR A 249 29.93 23.69 11.74
C THR A 249 30.17 22.64 12.83
N GLU A 250 30.48 21.40 12.42
CA GLU A 250 30.85 20.22 13.23
C GLU A 250 32.13 20.37 14.09
N SER A 251 32.37 21.52 14.72
CA SER A 251 33.56 21.75 15.56
C SER A 251 33.33 21.61 17.07
N ASP A 252 32.10 21.35 17.52
CA ASP A 252 31.77 21.36 18.96
C ASP A 252 31.31 20.00 19.55
N GLU A 253 31.18 18.93 18.75
CA GLU A 253 30.76 17.62 19.27
C GLU A 253 31.87 16.86 20.04
N GLU A 254 33.13 17.31 19.97
CA GLU A 254 34.26 16.63 20.63
C GLU A 254 34.83 17.41 21.82
N LYS A 255 34.00 17.97 22.71
CA LYS A 255 34.42 18.39 24.08
C LYS A 255 33.35 18.16 25.15
N GLY A 256 32.87 16.93 25.24
CA GLY A 256 32.00 16.46 26.33
C GLY A 256 32.74 15.75 27.46
N GLU A 257 33.92 16.19 27.89
CA GLU A 257 34.53 15.71 29.14
C GLU A 257 34.96 16.88 30.06
N GLU A 258 34.38 16.86 31.26
CA GLU A 258 34.67 17.68 32.45
C GLU A 258 34.43 19.20 32.35
N ARG A 259 33.23 19.64 32.72
CA ARG A 259 33.08 20.89 33.49
C ARG A 259 32.37 20.69 34.81
N SER A 260 33.22 20.70 35.84
CA SER A 260 32.97 20.76 37.27
C SER A 260 31.84 21.71 37.69
N ALA A 261 31.10 21.23 38.70
CA ALA A 261 30.18 21.98 39.53
C ALA A 261 30.77 23.31 40.06
N ASN A 262 30.11 24.42 39.73
CA ASN A 262 29.71 25.51 40.65
C ASN A 262 29.21 26.70 39.83
N GLY A 263 27.99 27.16 40.09
CA GLY A 263 27.49 28.43 39.57
C GLY A 263 25.98 28.47 39.52
N SER A 264 25.37 28.88 40.62
CA SER A 264 23.98 29.30 40.67
C SER A 264 23.77 30.50 39.73
N ASP A 265 23.05 30.29 38.65
CA ASP A 265 22.39 31.38 37.93
C ASP A 265 20.98 30.89 37.55
N GLU A 266 19.99 31.39 38.29
CA GLU A 266 18.58 31.28 37.95
C GLU A 266 18.32 32.21 36.75
N SER A 267 18.59 31.72 35.54
CA SER A 267 18.03 32.32 34.32
C SER A 267 16.76 31.55 33.96
N ASN A 268 15.64 32.26 33.95
CA ASN A 268 14.33 31.87 33.44
C ASN A 268 14.38 30.65 32.52
N GLY A 269 13.85 29.52 32.97
CA GLY A 269 13.55 28.40 32.08
C GLY A 269 12.61 28.89 31.00
N GLU A 270 13.11 28.96 29.77
CA GLU A 270 12.26 28.85 28.60
C GLU A 270 11.45 27.57 28.79
N ALA A 271 10.12 27.67 28.64
CA ALA A 271 9.26 26.50 28.77
C ALA A 271 9.82 25.43 27.83
N ASP A 272 9.93 24.21 28.36
CA ASP A 272 10.26 23.00 27.59
C ASP A 272 9.28 22.94 26.42
N GLU A 273 9.72 23.41 25.24
CA GLU A 273 8.80 23.70 24.15
C GLU A 273 8.37 22.38 23.55
N THR A 274 7.10 22.03 23.75
CA THR A 274 6.53 20.80 23.21
C THR A 274 6.70 20.78 21.70
N ILE A 275 7.42 19.78 21.19
CA ILE A 275 7.67 19.61 19.76
C ILE A 275 6.49 18.86 19.15
N ALA A 276 5.64 19.56 18.40
CA ALA A 276 4.59 18.91 17.63
C ALA A 276 5.20 18.07 16.50
N LEU A 277 4.77 16.82 16.37
CA LEU A 277 5.17 15.92 15.28
C LEU A 277 4.04 15.72 14.26
N VAL A 278 2.80 16.03 14.63
CA VAL A 278 1.65 15.97 13.74
C VAL A 278 0.77 17.20 13.97
N GLY A 279 0.32 17.81 12.89
CA GLY A 279 -0.65 18.90 12.89
C GLY A 279 -1.85 18.58 12.00
N ILE A 280 -3.06 18.91 12.46
CA ILE A 280 -4.31 18.73 11.71
C ILE A 280 -4.99 20.08 11.48
N ASP A 281 -5.23 20.41 10.22
CA ASP A 281 -6.05 21.52 9.78
C ASP A 281 -7.31 21.00 9.05
N ALA A 282 -8.27 20.56 9.87
CA ALA A 282 -9.55 20.06 9.38
C ALA A 282 -10.37 21.10 8.60
N SER A 283 -10.02 22.39 8.66
CA SER A 283 -10.70 23.42 7.86
C SER A 283 -10.25 23.43 6.40
N ALA A 284 -9.02 22.97 6.13
CA ALA A 284 -8.43 22.81 4.82
C ALA A 284 -8.45 21.34 4.33
N ASN A 285 -8.96 20.40 5.14
CA ASN A 285 -8.82 18.96 4.95
C ASN A 285 -7.35 18.51 4.82
N VAL A 286 -6.44 19.15 5.57
CA VAL A 286 -5.00 18.90 5.55
C VAL A 286 -4.52 18.32 6.88
N ALA A 287 -3.68 17.29 6.82
CA ALA A 287 -2.79 16.92 7.92
C ALA A 287 -1.34 17.06 7.48
N LEU A 288 -0.46 17.48 8.38
CA LEU A 288 0.99 17.43 8.19
C LEU A 288 1.57 16.51 9.25
N ILE A 289 2.16 15.40 8.81
CA ILE A 289 2.83 14.40 9.63
C ILE A 289 4.32 14.59 9.43
N GLY A 290 5.05 14.90 10.49
CA GLY A 290 6.49 15.18 10.45
C GLY A 290 7.35 13.91 10.35
N GLY A 291 7.01 12.99 9.46
CA GLY A 291 7.79 11.78 9.17
C GLY A 291 7.13 10.87 8.13
N LEU A 292 7.91 9.95 7.56
CA LEU A 292 7.46 8.98 6.56
C LEU A 292 6.94 7.69 7.23
N LEU A 293 5.82 7.77 7.93
CA LEU A 293 5.35 6.70 8.83
C LEU A 293 5.04 5.36 8.14
N VAL A 294 4.86 5.35 6.83
CA VAL A 294 4.41 4.21 6.01
C VAL A 294 5.49 3.69 5.05
N ASP A 295 6.73 4.12 5.27
CA ASP A 295 7.93 3.70 4.54
C ASP A 295 8.29 2.24 4.83
N GLU A 296 8.39 1.43 3.78
CA GLU A 296 8.73 0.01 3.91
C GLU A 296 10.19 -0.26 4.27
N ALA A 297 11.10 0.70 4.12
CA ALA A 297 12.50 0.53 4.49
C ALA A 297 12.69 0.17 5.98
N TYR A 298 11.67 0.42 6.81
CA TYR A 298 11.65 0.09 8.23
C TYR A 298 11.02 -1.27 8.54
N GLU A 299 10.71 -2.08 7.53
CA GLU A 299 10.22 -3.44 7.71
C GLU A 299 11.38 -4.43 7.88
N ALA A 300 11.24 -5.38 8.80
CA ALA A 300 12.27 -6.40 9.04
C ALA A 300 12.54 -7.28 7.80
N SER A 301 11.53 -7.44 6.94
CA SER A 301 11.63 -8.16 5.67
C SER A 301 12.48 -7.40 4.62
N GLU A 302 12.55 -6.08 4.72
CA GLU A 302 13.44 -5.22 3.92
C GLU A 302 14.84 -5.09 4.54
N GLY A 303 15.10 -5.81 5.64
CA GLY A 303 16.40 -5.86 6.28
C GLY A 303 16.60 -4.87 7.43
N PHE A 304 15.54 -4.17 7.85
CA PHE A 304 15.61 -3.33 9.04
C PHE A 304 15.86 -4.18 10.31
N ALA A 305 16.71 -3.70 11.21
CA ALA A 305 17.19 -4.51 12.33
C ALA A 305 16.14 -4.74 13.43
N VAL A 306 15.11 -3.88 13.48
CA VAL A 306 14.06 -3.91 14.49
C VAL A 306 12.74 -4.34 13.86
N ASP A 307 11.99 -5.19 14.56
CA ASP A 307 10.61 -5.51 14.16
C ASP A 307 9.69 -4.33 14.49
N THR A 308 9.37 -3.52 13.48
CA THR A 308 8.48 -2.37 13.58
C THR A 308 7.01 -2.75 13.41
N SER A 309 6.70 -4.03 13.16
CA SER A 309 5.32 -4.45 12.90
C SER A 309 4.39 -4.07 14.05
N GLY A 310 4.91 -4.09 15.29
CA GLY A 310 4.28 -3.70 16.56
C GLY A 310 3.71 -2.28 16.60
N TYR A 311 4.31 -1.33 15.89
CA TYR A 311 3.99 0.09 15.95
C TYR A 311 2.68 0.43 15.23
N GLY A 312 1.95 1.42 15.74
CA GLY A 312 0.64 1.80 15.23
C GLY A 312 0.67 2.76 14.04
N ASN A 313 1.79 2.85 13.31
CA ASN A 313 1.98 3.80 12.22
C ASN A 313 0.90 3.69 11.14
N PHE A 314 0.57 2.48 10.70
CA PHE A 314 -0.41 2.23 9.64
C PHE A 314 -1.83 2.67 10.06
N PRO A 315 -2.42 2.15 11.17
CA PRO A 315 -3.72 2.62 11.62
C PRO A 315 -3.74 4.11 11.95
N PHE A 316 -2.66 4.70 12.45
CA PHE A 316 -2.59 6.13 12.72
C PHE A 316 -2.71 6.99 11.44
N VAL A 317 -1.95 6.67 10.38
CA VAL A 317 -2.06 7.40 9.10
C VAL A 317 -3.46 7.23 8.49
N THR A 318 -4.03 6.02 8.56
CA THR A 318 -5.39 5.78 8.06
C THR A 318 -6.47 6.50 8.88
N ASN A 319 -6.34 6.54 10.21
CA ASN A 319 -7.23 7.33 11.07
C ASN A 319 -7.09 8.84 10.79
N CYS A 320 -5.87 9.34 10.52
CA CYS A 320 -5.67 10.74 10.12
C CYS A 320 -6.40 11.07 8.81
N ILE A 321 -6.36 10.15 7.84
CA ILE A 321 -7.11 10.29 6.58
C ILE A 321 -8.62 10.35 6.87
N ASP A 322 -9.16 9.38 7.61
CA ASP A 322 -10.61 9.27 7.88
C ASP A 322 -11.14 10.44 8.72
N ALA A 323 -10.32 11.00 9.60
CA ALA A 323 -10.66 12.21 10.36
C ALA A 323 -10.85 13.45 9.48
N LEU A 324 -10.27 13.47 8.27
CA LEU A 324 -10.34 14.58 7.31
C LEU A 324 -11.38 14.34 6.20
N THR A 325 -11.82 13.11 5.97
CA THR A 325 -12.70 12.80 4.84
C THR A 325 -13.76 11.73 5.14
N ASP A 326 -15.00 12.02 4.75
CA ASP A 326 -16.07 11.02 4.65
C ASP A 326 -16.13 10.39 3.21
N ARG A 327 -15.18 10.72 2.31
CA ARG A 327 -15.14 10.14 0.96
C ARG A 327 -14.67 8.69 1.00
N ALA A 328 -15.33 7.87 0.19
CA ALA A 328 -14.81 6.55 -0.21
C ALA A 328 -13.88 6.72 -1.42
N GLY A 329 -13.04 5.73 -1.66
CA GLY A 329 -12.07 5.73 -2.75
C GLY A 329 -10.70 5.25 -2.32
N GLU A 330 -9.75 5.35 -3.24
CA GLU A 330 -8.36 4.92 -3.06
C GLU A 330 -7.57 5.95 -2.23
N VAL A 331 -6.50 5.50 -1.59
CA VAL A 331 -5.44 6.39 -1.12
C VAL A 331 -4.47 6.59 -2.28
N LEU A 332 -4.27 7.84 -2.68
CA LEU A 332 -3.38 8.18 -3.79
C LEU A 332 -2.01 8.62 -3.26
N ILE A 333 -0.94 8.40 -4.02
CA ILE A 333 0.40 8.95 -3.80
C ILE A 333 0.90 9.60 -5.10
N ASP A 334 1.55 10.77 -5.01
CA ASP A 334 2.21 11.39 -6.17
C ASP A 334 3.55 10.69 -6.42
N GLY A 335 3.72 10.11 -7.61
CA GLY A 335 4.98 9.54 -8.09
C GLY A 335 5.76 10.46 -9.03
N GLY A 336 5.19 11.62 -9.35
CA GLY A 336 5.77 12.64 -10.19
C GLY A 336 6.75 13.54 -9.44
N HIS A 337 7.04 14.70 -10.02
CA HIS A 337 7.82 15.78 -9.38
C HIS A 337 9.22 15.37 -8.86
N GLY A 338 9.80 14.33 -9.45
CA GLY A 338 11.10 13.76 -9.08
C GLY A 338 11.11 12.92 -7.81
N GLN A 339 9.95 12.56 -7.26
CA GLN A 339 9.87 11.90 -5.95
C GLN A 339 10.40 10.47 -5.94
N PHE A 340 10.25 9.69 -7.01
CA PHE A 340 10.70 8.29 -7.05
C PHE A 340 12.20 8.10 -6.77
N ASP A 341 13.06 8.98 -7.27
CA ASP A 341 14.53 8.88 -7.08
C ASP A 341 15.02 9.57 -5.79
N ALA A 342 14.10 10.13 -4.99
CA ALA A 342 14.45 10.87 -3.79
C ALA A 342 14.35 9.97 -2.55
N GLU A 343 15.49 9.67 -1.92
CA GLU A 343 15.62 8.85 -0.69
C GLU A 343 14.82 9.38 0.53
N TYR A 344 14.15 10.53 0.42
CA TYR A 344 13.36 11.19 1.45
C TYR A 344 11.88 11.36 1.06
N ALA A 345 11.47 10.72 -0.03
CA ALA A 345 10.13 10.72 -0.57
C ALA A 345 9.57 9.28 -0.55
N LEU A 346 8.30 9.12 -0.95
CA LEU A 346 7.68 7.81 -1.07
C LEU A 346 6.98 7.66 -2.42
N SER A 347 7.15 6.47 -2.98
CA SER A 347 6.38 5.92 -4.09
C SER A 347 5.44 4.80 -3.61
N ALA A 348 4.54 4.33 -4.47
CA ALA A 348 3.73 3.16 -4.15
C ALA A 348 4.57 1.88 -3.94
N GLU A 349 5.74 1.79 -4.59
CA GLU A 349 6.67 0.67 -4.39
C GLU A 349 7.30 0.68 -3.00
N GLU A 350 7.52 1.86 -2.41
CA GLU A 350 8.06 2.02 -1.04
C GLU A 350 6.98 1.95 0.05
N MET A 351 5.75 1.62 -0.34
CA MET A 351 4.58 1.56 0.54
C MET A 351 3.88 0.20 0.46
N ALA A 352 4.53 -0.86 -0.05
CA ALA A 352 3.87 -2.12 -0.36
C ALA A 352 3.20 -2.78 0.88
N TYR A 353 3.80 -2.65 2.05
CA TYR A 353 3.23 -3.16 3.31
C TYR A 353 2.04 -2.32 3.80
N TYR A 354 2.09 -1.00 3.61
CA TYR A 354 0.95 -0.13 3.92
C TYR A 354 -0.19 -0.35 2.93
N LYS A 355 0.10 -0.57 1.65
CA LYS A 355 -0.86 -1.02 0.65
C LYS A 355 -1.53 -2.32 1.09
N ARG A 356 -0.76 -3.34 1.51
CA ARG A 356 -1.31 -4.60 2.02
C ARG A 356 -2.18 -4.39 3.26
N TYR A 357 -1.82 -3.46 4.15
CA TYR A 357 -2.66 -3.05 5.28
C TYR A 357 -3.99 -2.45 4.81
N LEU A 358 -3.95 -1.49 3.87
CA LEU A 358 -5.14 -0.82 3.34
C LEU A 358 -6.08 -1.79 2.62
N GLU A 359 -5.55 -2.76 1.88
CA GLU A 359 -6.36 -3.80 1.22
C GLU A 359 -7.19 -4.59 2.24
N GLY A 360 -6.64 -4.91 3.41
CA GLY A 360 -7.37 -5.55 4.50
C GLY A 360 -8.51 -4.68 5.06
N GLN A 361 -8.46 -3.37 4.81
CA GLN A 361 -9.48 -2.38 5.16
C GLN A 361 -10.42 -2.06 3.99
N ASP A 362 -10.36 -2.83 2.90
CA ASP A 362 -11.11 -2.61 1.65
C ASP A 362 -10.77 -1.27 0.97
N ILE A 363 -9.51 -0.84 1.08
CA ILE A 363 -9.00 0.40 0.51
C ILE A 363 -7.81 0.08 -0.42
N GLY A 364 -7.87 0.57 -1.67
CA GLY A 364 -6.74 0.51 -2.61
C GLY A 364 -5.72 1.62 -2.37
N LEU A 365 -4.47 1.38 -2.79
CA LEU A 365 -3.40 2.38 -2.84
C LEU A 365 -2.86 2.46 -4.27
N GLU A 366 -2.86 3.66 -4.85
CA GLU A 366 -2.50 3.87 -6.25
C GLU A 366 -1.57 5.08 -6.41
N GLN A 367 -0.55 4.94 -7.26
CA GLN A 367 0.35 6.03 -7.64
C GLN A 367 -0.14 6.72 -8.91
N HIS A 368 0.07 8.03 -9.00
CA HIS A 368 -0.07 8.79 -10.24
C HIS A 368 1.09 9.77 -10.41
N ASN A 369 1.57 9.93 -11.65
CA ASN A 369 2.68 10.85 -11.95
C ASN A 369 2.17 12.21 -12.43
N ASP A 370 1.01 12.23 -13.11
CA ASP A 370 0.30 13.45 -13.48
C ASP A 370 -0.94 13.61 -12.59
N LEU A 371 -1.01 14.68 -11.79
CA LEU A 371 -2.18 14.94 -10.94
C LEU A 371 -3.36 15.51 -11.74
N LEU A 372 -4.08 14.62 -12.43
CA LEU A 372 -5.27 14.94 -13.21
C LEU A 372 -6.56 14.80 -12.38
N GLU A 373 -7.58 15.60 -12.74
CA GLU A 373 -8.90 15.57 -12.08
C GLU A 373 -9.52 14.16 -12.09
N GLU A 374 -9.32 13.38 -13.16
CA GLU A 374 -9.86 12.03 -13.27
C GLU A 374 -9.29 11.05 -12.23
N PHE A 375 -8.07 11.29 -11.75
CA PHE A 375 -7.43 10.47 -10.72
C PHE A 375 -7.84 10.95 -9.34
N LEU A 376 -7.76 12.26 -9.10
CA LEU A 376 -8.17 12.87 -7.83
C LEU A 376 -9.63 12.56 -7.49
N ASP A 377 -10.52 12.47 -8.48
CA ASP A 377 -11.93 12.14 -8.23
C ASP A 377 -12.16 10.69 -7.74
N ARG A 378 -11.23 9.77 -8.02
CA ARG A 378 -11.25 8.38 -7.48
C ARG A 378 -10.74 8.29 -6.06
N GLY A 379 -9.89 9.23 -5.65
CA GLY A 379 -9.26 9.25 -4.34
C GLY A 379 -10.21 9.65 -3.23
N ARG A 380 -10.04 9.01 -2.06
CA ARG A 380 -10.48 9.57 -0.79
C ARG A 380 -9.43 10.50 -0.20
N ALA A 381 -8.15 10.18 -0.43
CA ALA A 381 -7.03 10.94 0.08
C ALA A 381 -5.88 10.97 -0.92
N LEU A 382 -5.02 11.98 -0.78
CA LEU A 382 -3.74 12.07 -1.46
C LEU A 382 -2.63 12.27 -0.43
N LEU A 383 -1.63 11.40 -0.49
CA LEU A 383 -0.38 11.53 0.25
C LEU A 383 0.61 12.31 -0.61
N LEU A 384 1.34 13.25 0.00
CA LEU A 384 2.37 14.03 -0.66
C LEU A 384 3.61 14.08 0.23
N THR A 385 4.77 13.73 -0.32
CA THR A 385 6.06 13.85 0.35
C THR A 385 6.80 15.09 -0.17
N PRO A 386 7.98 15.48 0.38
CA PRO A 386 8.67 16.68 -0.07
C PRO A 386 9.15 16.53 -1.52
N PRO A 387 8.63 17.31 -2.49
CA PRO A 387 8.93 17.06 -3.88
C PRO A 387 10.22 17.78 -4.31
N PRO A 388 11.16 17.09 -4.99
CA PRO A 388 12.34 17.74 -5.57
C PRO A 388 11.99 18.88 -6.55
N GLU A 389 10.95 18.68 -7.35
CA GLU A 389 10.43 19.68 -8.30
C GLU A 389 9.13 20.31 -7.78
N PRO A 390 8.91 21.62 -7.98
CA PRO A 390 7.70 22.27 -7.50
C PRO A 390 6.50 21.90 -8.36
N PHE A 391 5.35 21.71 -7.71
CA PHE A 391 4.05 21.64 -8.39
C PHE A 391 3.71 22.97 -9.06
N THR A 392 3.15 22.91 -10.26
CA THR A 392 2.70 24.09 -10.99
C THR A 392 1.49 24.75 -10.31
N GLU A 393 1.22 26.03 -10.65
CA GLU A 393 0.01 26.73 -10.16
C GLU A 393 -1.29 26.01 -10.57
N GLU A 394 -1.29 25.31 -11.72
CA GLU A 394 -2.46 24.55 -12.20
C GLU A 394 -2.69 23.30 -11.35
N GLU A 395 -1.63 22.55 -11.02
CA GLU A 395 -1.71 21.38 -10.14
C GLU A 395 -2.09 21.79 -8.71
N GLN A 396 -1.48 22.85 -8.19
CA GLN A 396 -1.86 23.42 -6.89
C GLN A 396 -3.36 23.77 -6.82
N ALA A 397 -3.91 24.34 -7.90
CA ALA A 397 -5.34 24.63 -7.97
C ALA A 397 -6.21 23.36 -8.04
N LEU A 398 -5.75 22.29 -8.70
CA LEU A 398 -6.43 21.00 -8.72
C LEU A 398 -6.44 20.35 -7.34
N LEU A 399 -5.32 20.40 -6.62
CA LEU A 399 -5.18 19.91 -5.25
C LEU A 399 -6.09 20.66 -4.28
N ALA A 400 -6.09 21.99 -4.33
CA ALA A 400 -7.01 22.80 -3.53
C ALA A 400 -8.47 22.47 -3.83
N ALA A 401 -8.83 22.30 -5.12
CA ALA A 401 -10.17 21.92 -5.50
C ALA A 401 -10.54 20.49 -5.05
N PHE A 402 -9.60 19.55 -5.01
CA PHE A 402 -9.81 18.21 -4.46
C PHE A 402 -10.12 18.28 -2.96
N ALA A 403 -9.30 19.02 -2.20
CA ALA A 403 -9.51 19.24 -0.77
C ALA A 403 -10.86 19.91 -0.49
N GLU A 404 -11.23 20.97 -1.23
CA GLU A 404 -12.53 21.64 -1.11
C GLU A 404 -13.72 20.71 -1.40
N ARG A 405 -13.55 19.70 -2.27
CA ARG A 405 -14.54 18.66 -2.58
C ARG A 405 -14.55 17.51 -1.56
N GLY A 406 -13.87 17.70 -0.43
CA GLY A 406 -13.83 16.77 0.70
C GLY A 406 -12.76 15.69 0.61
N GLY A 407 -11.80 15.80 -0.32
CA GLY A 407 -10.62 14.94 -0.32
C GLY A 407 -9.69 15.27 0.85
N ALA A 408 -9.10 14.26 1.48
CA ALA A 408 -8.05 14.48 2.48
C ALA A 408 -6.70 14.67 1.80
N VAL A 409 -5.91 15.65 2.23
CA VAL A 409 -4.50 15.78 1.79
C VAL A 409 -3.59 15.60 3.00
N VAL A 410 -2.72 14.60 2.94
CA VAL A 410 -1.77 14.30 4.01
C VAL A 410 -0.37 14.59 3.50
N LEU A 411 0.27 15.60 4.10
CA LEU A 411 1.63 15.98 3.82
C LEU A 411 2.56 15.22 4.76
N LEU A 412 3.53 14.50 4.21
CA LEU A 412 4.55 13.77 4.96
C LEU A 412 5.86 14.55 4.88
N GLY A 413 6.37 15.00 6.02
CA GLY A 413 7.64 15.70 6.12
C GLY A 413 8.82 14.72 6.25
N SER A 414 10.00 15.17 5.83
CA SER A 414 11.26 14.45 6.07
C SER A 414 12.41 15.43 6.37
N ALA A 415 13.24 15.09 7.36
CA ALA A 415 14.44 15.82 7.73
C ALA A 415 15.56 15.62 6.70
N ASP A 416 15.54 14.50 5.98
CA ASP A 416 16.53 14.16 4.95
C ASP A 416 16.25 14.89 3.64
N ALA A 417 15.04 15.43 3.48
CA ALA A 417 14.67 16.29 2.37
C ALA A 417 15.49 17.58 2.34
N SER A 418 15.90 17.98 1.14
CA SER A 418 16.59 19.25 0.92
C SER A 418 15.74 20.44 1.39
N ALA A 419 16.38 21.55 1.75
CA ALA A 419 15.67 22.77 2.13
C ALA A 419 14.67 23.25 1.05
N SER A 420 15.00 23.09 -0.24
CA SER A 420 14.08 23.41 -1.34
C SER A 420 12.88 22.46 -1.41
N ALA A 421 13.08 21.15 -1.24
CA ALA A 421 11.98 20.18 -1.25
C ALA A 421 11.02 20.40 -0.07
N ARG A 422 11.55 20.71 1.12
CA ARG A 422 10.73 21.11 2.28
C ARG A 422 9.95 22.39 2.01
N GLU A 423 10.57 23.36 1.32
CA GLU A 423 9.88 24.60 0.95
C GLU A 423 8.76 24.35 -0.08
N HIS A 424 8.97 23.50 -1.08
CA HIS A 424 7.90 23.12 -2.02
C HIS A 424 6.71 22.46 -1.31
N LEU A 425 6.96 21.61 -0.30
CA LEU A 425 5.88 21.04 0.53
C LEU A 425 5.14 22.11 1.36
N ASN A 426 5.86 23.11 1.86
CA ASN A 426 5.28 24.27 2.55
C ASN A 426 4.45 25.16 1.60
N GLU A 427 4.88 25.33 0.35
CA GLU A 427 4.13 26.03 -0.70
C GLU A 427 2.83 25.30 -1.01
N LEU A 428 2.84 23.97 -1.08
CA LEU A 428 1.64 23.14 -1.22
C LEU A 428 0.66 23.34 -0.06
N ALA A 429 1.14 23.26 1.19
CA ALA A 429 0.31 23.54 2.36
C ALA A 429 -0.37 24.93 2.27
N SER A 430 0.39 25.94 1.82
CA SER A 430 -0.12 27.29 1.61
C SER A 430 -1.17 27.36 0.49
N ALA A 431 -0.97 26.64 -0.61
CA ALA A 431 -1.90 26.61 -1.75
C ALA A 431 -3.23 25.93 -1.38
N LEU A 432 -3.18 24.93 -0.50
CA LEU A 432 -4.35 24.27 0.10
C LEU A 432 -5.08 25.16 1.13
N GLY A 433 -4.52 26.31 1.48
CA GLY A 433 -5.08 27.25 2.46
C GLY A 433 -4.73 26.92 3.92
N SER A 434 -3.79 26.01 4.15
CA SER A 434 -3.32 25.64 5.49
C SER A 434 -2.11 26.46 5.94
N ASP A 435 -2.07 26.77 7.23
CA ASP A 435 -0.94 27.44 7.88
C ASP A 435 0.16 26.48 8.37
N LEU A 436 -0.07 25.15 8.28
CA LEU A 436 0.88 24.12 8.72
C LEU A 436 2.17 24.15 7.89
N ARG A 437 3.33 24.01 8.55
CA ARG A 437 4.66 24.02 7.93
C ARG A 437 5.55 22.92 8.50
N VAL A 438 6.41 22.38 7.63
CA VAL A 438 7.56 21.56 8.03
C VAL A 438 8.58 22.46 8.72
N GLY A 439 8.91 22.11 9.97
CA GLY A 439 9.95 22.74 10.77
C GLY A 439 11.29 21.99 10.73
N PRO A 440 12.20 22.29 11.66
CA PRO A 440 13.49 21.60 11.77
C PRO A 440 13.37 20.10 12.05
N GLY A 441 14.42 19.34 11.72
CA GLY A 441 14.51 17.92 12.07
C GLY A 441 14.38 17.68 13.58
N VAL A 442 13.87 16.53 13.99
CA VAL A 442 13.69 16.14 15.40
C VAL A 442 14.52 14.90 15.68
N ARG A 443 15.21 14.91 16.82
CA ARG A 443 16.03 13.79 17.27
C ARG A 443 15.77 13.50 18.74
N ASP A 444 15.79 12.23 19.13
CA ASP A 444 15.62 11.83 20.53
C ASP A 444 16.73 10.87 20.96
N SER A 445 17.46 11.24 22.02
CA SER A 445 18.57 10.43 22.53
C SER A 445 18.18 9.31 23.50
N GLU A 446 16.96 9.35 24.03
CA GLU A 446 16.46 8.40 25.04
C GLU A 446 15.35 7.50 24.49
N ARG A 447 14.52 8.01 23.57
CA ARG A 447 13.35 7.33 23.01
C ARG A 447 13.45 7.26 21.49
N ASN A 448 14.14 6.24 21.00
CA ASN A 448 14.36 6.01 19.57
C ASN A 448 14.38 4.52 19.20
N LEU A 449 14.29 4.24 17.91
CA LEU A 449 14.49 2.90 17.35
C LEU A 449 15.96 2.65 17.02
N ASP A 450 16.39 1.40 17.22
CA ASP A 450 17.71 0.89 16.81
C ASP A 450 18.92 1.70 17.31
N ASP A 451 18.80 2.33 18.49
CA ASP A 451 19.79 3.27 19.04
C ASP A 451 20.09 4.48 18.10
N ASP A 452 19.23 4.73 17.10
CA ASP A 452 19.34 5.81 16.14
C ASP A 452 18.48 7.01 16.56
N ARG A 453 19.15 8.06 17.00
CA ARG A 453 18.48 9.29 17.49
C ARG A 453 17.65 9.99 16.42
N SER A 454 17.84 9.72 15.13
CA SER A 454 17.04 10.27 14.04
C SER A 454 15.69 9.58 13.85
N LEU A 455 15.45 8.45 14.55
CA LEU A 455 14.21 7.68 14.53
C LEU A 455 13.49 7.77 15.89
N PRO A 456 12.99 8.96 16.28
CA PRO A 456 12.33 9.13 17.56
C PRO A 456 11.05 8.31 17.64
N VAL A 457 10.75 7.87 18.86
CA VAL A 457 9.59 7.07 19.21
C VAL A 457 8.77 7.81 20.27
N THR A 458 7.45 7.83 20.13
CA THR A 458 6.57 8.55 21.06
C THR A 458 5.27 7.80 21.35
N SER A 459 4.82 7.96 22.59
CA SER A 459 3.47 7.60 23.06
C SER A 459 2.70 8.84 23.57
N ALA A 460 3.24 10.04 23.34
CA ALA A 460 2.69 11.30 23.82
C ALA A 460 1.55 11.77 22.90
N PHE A 461 0.37 11.18 23.13
CA PHE A 461 -0.83 11.37 22.31
C PHE A 461 -1.87 12.26 23.01
N ASP A 462 -2.54 13.12 22.24
CA ASP A 462 -3.79 13.76 22.66
C ASP A 462 -4.98 12.90 22.23
N ALA A 463 -5.44 12.05 23.14
CA ALA A 463 -6.55 11.12 22.88
C ALA A 463 -7.88 11.80 22.47
N SER A 464 -8.04 13.11 22.66
CA SER A 464 -9.25 13.84 22.26
C SER A 464 -9.47 13.87 20.74
N PHE A 465 -8.43 13.57 19.94
CA PHE A 465 -8.54 13.45 18.49
C PHE A 465 -9.13 12.12 18.02
N GLY A 466 -9.16 11.07 18.86
CA GLY A 466 -9.72 9.77 18.48
C GLY A 466 -8.93 9.00 17.41
N LEU A 467 -7.63 9.29 17.22
CA LEU A 467 -6.81 8.72 16.14
C LEU A 467 -6.07 7.43 16.51
N PHE A 468 -6.24 6.96 17.74
CA PHE A 468 -5.35 5.95 18.36
C PHE A 468 -6.01 4.58 18.56
N SER A 469 -7.14 4.33 17.92
CA SER A 469 -7.75 2.99 17.86
C SER A 469 -7.24 2.20 16.65
N ALA A 470 -7.56 0.91 16.61
CA ALA A 470 -7.63 0.19 15.34
C ALA A 470 -8.54 0.96 14.36
N TYR A 471 -8.24 0.88 13.07
CA TYR A 471 -9.10 1.42 12.04
C TYR A 471 -10.31 0.50 11.87
N THR A 472 -11.50 1.06 11.64
CA THR A 472 -12.67 0.26 11.28
C THR A 472 -13.40 0.97 10.14
N PRO A 473 -13.45 0.37 8.94
CA PRO A 473 -14.10 1.00 7.80
C PRO A 473 -15.57 1.33 8.09
N GLY A 474 -15.96 2.60 7.90
CA GLY A 474 -17.36 3.01 7.98
C GLY A 474 -17.88 3.43 9.36
N ASP A 475 -17.04 3.49 10.39
CA ASP A 475 -17.39 4.07 11.71
C ASP A 475 -17.34 5.62 11.71
N GLY A 476 -17.79 6.22 10.61
CA GLY A 476 -17.98 7.67 10.48
C GLY A 476 -18.75 8.22 11.68
N ASN A 477 -17.98 8.81 12.61
CA ASN A 477 -18.39 9.58 13.78
C ASN A 477 -18.94 8.80 15.00
N GLY A 478 -18.03 8.41 15.88
CA GLY A 478 -18.30 7.99 17.26
C GLY A 478 -17.91 8.99 18.37
N ASP A 479 -17.20 10.09 18.10
CA ASP A 479 -17.03 11.21 19.05
C ASP A 479 -16.45 12.46 18.35
N ARG A 480 -17.23 13.14 17.50
CA ARG A 480 -16.93 14.54 17.14
C ARG A 480 -17.08 15.39 18.40
N GLY A 481 -16.00 15.52 19.17
CA GLY A 481 -15.89 16.46 20.28
C GLY A 481 -16.25 17.88 19.80
N PRO A 482 -17.11 18.63 20.52
CA PRO A 482 -17.41 20.00 20.17
C PRO A 482 -16.19 20.88 20.50
N GLY A 483 -15.80 21.76 19.58
CA GLY A 483 -14.75 22.76 19.79
C GLY A 483 -14.95 23.62 21.07
N PRO A 484 -13.88 24.28 21.55
CA PRO A 484 -13.85 24.82 22.90
C PRO A 484 -14.71 26.08 23.02
N GLY A 485 -15.74 26.04 23.86
CA GLY A 485 -16.49 27.25 24.19
C GLY A 485 -17.84 27.04 24.85
N THR A 486 -17.85 26.63 26.12
CA THR A 486 -18.65 27.17 27.25
C THR A 486 -18.91 26.12 28.34
N SER A 487 -18.48 26.42 29.56
CA SER A 487 -18.85 25.73 30.81
C SER A 487 -19.96 26.53 31.53
N PRO A 488 -20.62 26.06 32.63
CA PRO A 488 -20.42 24.80 33.35
C PRO A 488 -21.70 24.04 33.78
N GLY A 489 -21.53 22.76 34.15
CA GLY A 489 -22.18 22.24 35.37
C GLY A 489 -22.85 20.88 35.29
N ARG A 490 -22.09 19.80 35.54
CA ARG A 490 -22.37 18.80 36.61
C ARG A 490 -21.20 17.80 36.72
N SER A 491 -20.58 17.69 37.89
CA SER A 491 -19.72 16.54 38.27
C SER A 491 -20.57 15.48 39.00
N PRO A 492 -20.01 14.30 39.36
CA PRO A 492 -19.99 13.11 38.51
C PRO A 492 -20.73 11.94 39.21
N ASP A 493 -21.13 10.91 38.46
CA ASP A 493 -21.39 9.59 39.04
C ASP A 493 -20.72 8.53 38.15
N PRO A 494 -20.33 7.38 38.74
CA PRO A 494 -19.17 6.62 38.31
C PRO A 494 -19.46 5.68 37.14
N ASP A 495 -18.40 5.45 36.36
CA ASP A 495 -18.02 4.23 35.67
C ASP A 495 -18.98 3.01 35.81
N PRO A 496 -19.42 2.47 34.67
CA PRO A 496 -19.31 1.04 34.46
C PRO A 496 -18.74 0.73 33.06
N GLY A 497 -17.48 0.31 32.97
CA GLY A 497 -17.04 -0.58 31.88
C GLY A 497 -17.60 -2.01 32.05
N PRO A 498 -17.23 -2.94 31.17
CA PRO A 498 -17.21 -2.88 29.71
C PRO A 498 -18.40 -3.67 29.12
N ASP A 499 -18.48 -3.75 27.79
CA ASP A 499 -19.41 -4.54 26.97
C ASP A 499 -20.86 -4.03 26.84
N ARG A 500 -21.07 -3.21 25.82
CA ARG A 500 -22.32 -3.26 25.06
C ARG A 500 -22.00 -3.53 23.58
N PRO A 501 -22.31 -4.74 23.07
CA PRO A 501 -22.20 -5.00 21.64
C PRO A 501 -23.23 -4.16 20.87
N SER A 502 -22.80 -3.69 19.70
CA SER A 502 -23.62 -3.00 18.69
C SER A 502 -24.83 -3.84 18.27
N GLN A 503 -25.91 -3.17 17.91
CA GLN A 503 -27.28 -3.70 17.91
C GLN A 503 -27.67 -4.67 16.77
N ASP A 504 -26.76 -5.32 16.04
CA ASP A 504 -27.14 -6.15 14.88
C ASP A 504 -26.52 -7.56 14.73
N ALA A 505 -25.91 -8.15 15.77
CA ALA A 505 -25.59 -9.59 15.78
C ALA A 505 -26.21 -10.32 17.00
N ALA A 506 -27.38 -10.93 16.81
CA ALA A 506 -28.08 -11.71 17.84
C ALA A 506 -27.46 -13.10 18.08
N LEU A 507 -26.60 -13.61 17.20
CA LEU A 507 -26.02 -14.96 17.27
C LEU A 507 -24.50 -14.90 17.33
N ALA A 508 -23.90 -15.69 18.22
CA ALA A 508 -22.44 -15.77 18.38
C ALA A 508 -21.97 -17.22 18.42
N VAL A 509 -20.79 -17.49 17.85
CA VAL A 509 -20.06 -18.74 18.08
C VAL A 509 -19.47 -18.66 19.49
N GLU A 510 -19.98 -19.45 20.43
CA GLU A 510 -19.65 -19.34 21.85
C GLU A 510 -18.57 -20.33 22.29
N GLU A 511 -18.67 -21.59 21.84
CA GLU A 511 -17.69 -22.63 22.15
C GLU A 511 -17.27 -23.35 20.88
N ILE A 512 -16.00 -23.75 20.84
CA ILE A 512 -15.39 -24.47 19.73
C ILE A 512 -14.57 -25.60 20.37
N ALA A 513 -14.87 -26.83 19.98
CA ALA A 513 -14.18 -28.04 20.42
C ALA A 513 -13.69 -28.77 19.16
N PRO A 514 -12.53 -28.39 18.61
CA PRO A 514 -11.99 -29.04 17.40
C PRO A 514 -11.42 -30.43 17.70
N ASP A 515 -10.82 -30.59 18.89
CA ASP A 515 -10.05 -31.79 19.23
C ASP A 515 -10.93 -32.86 19.88
N ALA A 516 -11.41 -33.83 19.08
CA ALA A 516 -12.11 -34.99 19.61
C ALA A 516 -11.15 -35.91 20.37
N PRO A 517 -11.42 -36.26 21.64
CA PRO A 517 -10.49 -37.04 22.45
C PRO A 517 -10.27 -38.45 21.88
N GLY A 518 -9.01 -38.83 21.64
CA GLY A 518 -8.64 -40.18 21.19
C GLY A 518 -8.40 -40.28 19.68
N ASP A 519 -8.84 -41.38 19.05
CA ASP A 519 -8.80 -41.48 17.58
C ASP A 519 -9.94 -40.63 17.02
N GLU A 520 -9.60 -39.49 16.44
CA GLU A 520 -10.52 -38.45 15.98
C GLU A 520 -11.60 -38.99 15.03
N ARG A 521 -11.22 -39.89 14.12
CA ARG A 521 -12.16 -40.55 13.20
C ARG A 521 -13.17 -41.47 13.88
N ALA A 522 -12.88 -41.94 15.10
CA ALA A 522 -13.79 -42.77 15.88
C ALA A 522 -14.71 -41.95 16.80
N ASN A 523 -14.40 -40.66 17.01
CA ASN A 523 -15.06 -39.79 17.99
C ASN A 523 -15.51 -38.44 17.41
N LEU A 524 -15.80 -38.36 16.10
CA LEU A 524 -16.22 -37.12 15.41
C LEU A 524 -17.45 -36.41 16.03
N ALA A 525 -18.25 -37.09 16.85
CA ALA A 525 -19.34 -36.44 17.57
C ALA A 525 -18.85 -35.53 18.72
N GLU A 526 -17.60 -35.67 19.16
CA GLU A 526 -16.99 -34.80 20.18
C GLU A 526 -16.34 -33.56 19.57
N GLU A 527 -16.06 -33.57 18.27
CA GLU A 527 -15.69 -32.39 17.50
C GLU A 527 -16.97 -31.57 17.22
N SER A 528 -17.03 -30.34 17.72
CA SER A 528 -18.26 -29.54 17.70
C SER A 528 -18.05 -28.04 17.82
N ILE A 529 -19.08 -27.28 17.43
CA ILE A 529 -19.21 -25.85 17.73
C ILE A 529 -20.53 -25.58 18.44
N THR A 530 -20.58 -24.55 19.28
CA THR A 530 -21.83 -24.11 19.93
C THR A 530 -22.15 -22.69 19.55
N LEU A 531 -23.37 -22.47 19.03
CA LEU A 531 -23.93 -21.16 18.75
C LEU A 531 -24.87 -20.74 19.87
N ALA A 532 -24.83 -19.46 20.25
CA ALA A 532 -25.70 -18.88 21.25
C ALA A 532 -26.47 -17.69 20.69
N ASN A 533 -27.80 -17.67 20.91
CA ASN A 533 -28.59 -16.46 20.67
C ASN A 533 -28.46 -15.51 21.87
N ARG A 534 -27.62 -14.49 21.73
CA ARG A 534 -27.38 -13.43 22.72
C ARG A 534 -28.32 -12.24 22.55
N GLY A 535 -29.15 -12.23 21.50
CA GLY A 535 -30.15 -11.20 21.26
C GLY A 535 -31.43 -11.37 22.07
N GLU A 536 -32.35 -10.42 21.91
CA GLU A 536 -33.64 -10.39 22.62
C GLU A 536 -34.80 -11.03 21.84
N ARG A 537 -34.56 -11.55 20.63
CA ARG A 537 -35.59 -12.14 19.75
C ARG A 537 -35.20 -13.55 19.28
N THR A 538 -36.18 -14.41 19.06
CA THR A 538 -35.97 -15.73 18.44
C THR A 538 -35.44 -15.56 17.01
N VAL A 539 -34.43 -16.34 16.64
CA VAL A 539 -33.87 -16.37 15.28
C VAL A 539 -34.30 -17.66 14.60
N ALA A 540 -34.94 -17.54 13.43
CA ALA A 540 -35.21 -18.67 12.56
C ALA A 540 -33.96 -18.95 11.71
N LEU A 541 -33.40 -20.14 11.87
CA LEU A 541 -32.16 -20.56 11.23
C LEU A 541 -32.40 -21.42 9.99
N ALA A 542 -33.65 -21.69 9.61
CA ALA A 542 -33.95 -22.40 8.38
C ALA A 542 -33.30 -21.71 7.16
N GLY A 543 -32.48 -22.47 6.43
CA GLY A 543 -31.71 -21.98 5.27
C GLY A 543 -30.40 -21.26 5.62
N TRP A 544 -30.03 -21.14 6.89
CA TRP A 544 -28.71 -20.65 7.30
C TRP A 544 -27.66 -21.75 7.13
N SER A 545 -26.39 -21.36 7.06
CA SER A 545 -25.26 -22.29 7.01
C SER A 545 -24.16 -21.98 8.03
N VAL A 546 -23.42 -23.00 8.43
CA VAL A 546 -22.12 -22.91 9.11
C VAL A 546 -21.06 -23.49 8.19
N GLU A 547 -19.95 -22.80 8.03
CA GLU A 547 -18.87 -23.13 7.10
C GLU A 547 -17.51 -23.06 7.80
N ASP A 548 -16.57 -23.93 7.39
CA ASP A 548 -15.15 -23.85 7.75
C ASP A 548 -14.34 -23.12 6.65
N GLU A 549 -13.04 -22.90 6.89
CA GLU A 549 -12.14 -22.26 5.93
C GLU A 549 -11.95 -23.07 4.64
N ALA A 550 -12.18 -24.39 4.69
CA ALA A 550 -12.11 -25.30 3.54
C ALA A 550 -13.44 -25.42 2.75
N ASN A 551 -14.47 -24.65 3.10
CA ASN A 551 -15.81 -24.65 2.51
C ASN A 551 -16.61 -25.95 2.71
N HIS A 552 -16.40 -26.67 3.80
CA HIS A 552 -17.36 -27.64 4.29
C HIS A 552 -18.58 -26.91 4.86
N VAL A 553 -19.77 -27.19 4.32
CA VAL A 553 -21.01 -26.46 4.65
C VAL A 553 -22.00 -27.35 5.41
N TYR A 554 -22.47 -26.87 6.58
CA TYR A 554 -23.60 -27.42 7.33
C TYR A 554 -24.81 -26.52 7.16
N GLU A 555 -25.93 -27.04 6.65
CA GLU A 555 -27.19 -26.31 6.55
C GLU A 555 -28.11 -26.66 7.72
N PHE A 556 -28.71 -25.66 8.36
CA PHE A 556 -29.66 -25.90 9.45
C PHE A 556 -30.96 -26.55 8.96
N PRO A 557 -31.55 -27.49 9.73
CA PRO A 557 -32.81 -28.12 9.37
C PRO A 557 -33.97 -27.13 9.17
N ASP A 558 -34.87 -27.46 8.26
CA ASP A 558 -36.09 -26.69 8.05
C ASP A 558 -36.89 -26.51 9.34
N GLY A 559 -37.25 -25.27 9.63
CA GLY A 559 -38.02 -24.91 10.82
C GLY A 559 -37.22 -24.89 12.13
N PHE A 560 -35.88 -25.00 12.08
CA PHE A 560 -35.04 -24.81 13.26
C PHE A 560 -35.05 -23.34 13.70
N GLU A 561 -35.28 -23.10 15.00
CA GLU A 561 -35.32 -21.78 15.60
C GLU A 561 -34.55 -21.78 16.92
N LEU A 562 -33.85 -20.68 17.21
CA LEU A 562 -33.11 -20.49 18.45
C LEU A 562 -33.66 -19.30 19.23
N ALA A 563 -34.32 -19.53 20.37
CA ALA A 563 -34.90 -18.47 21.19
C ALA A 563 -33.83 -17.68 21.97
N PRO A 564 -34.14 -16.48 22.50
CA PRO A 564 -33.22 -15.68 23.29
C PRO A 564 -32.59 -16.46 24.45
N GLY A 565 -31.26 -16.41 24.55
CA GLY A 565 -30.48 -17.10 25.58
C GLY A 565 -30.31 -18.61 25.36
N GLN A 566 -30.88 -19.18 24.29
CA GLN A 566 -30.68 -20.60 23.95
C GLN A 566 -29.37 -20.81 23.19
N ARG A 567 -28.90 -22.06 23.24
CA ARG A 567 -27.72 -22.56 22.55
C ARG A 567 -28.07 -23.77 21.70
N VAL A 568 -27.34 -23.94 20.61
CA VAL A 568 -27.33 -25.16 19.81
C VAL A 568 -25.89 -25.57 19.55
N THR A 569 -25.59 -26.84 19.77
CA THR A 569 -24.30 -27.46 19.47
C THR A 569 -24.41 -28.25 18.17
N ILE A 570 -23.48 -28.03 17.26
CA ILE A 570 -23.37 -28.75 15.99
C ILE A 570 -22.17 -29.69 16.11
N HIS A 571 -22.45 -30.99 16.12
CA HIS A 571 -21.46 -32.06 16.18
C HIS A 571 -21.10 -32.50 14.77
N THR A 572 -19.81 -32.73 14.50
CA THR A 572 -19.34 -33.16 13.19
C THR A 572 -19.81 -34.59 12.84
N GLY A 573 -19.80 -35.50 13.82
CA GLY A 573 -20.12 -36.91 13.62
C GLY A 573 -21.61 -37.25 13.48
N GLU A 574 -21.92 -38.56 13.48
CA GLU A 574 -23.28 -39.09 13.45
C GLU A 574 -24.01 -38.97 14.81
N GLY A 575 -25.31 -38.73 14.78
CA GLY A 575 -26.16 -38.71 15.97
C GLY A 575 -27.64 -38.56 15.63
N SER A 576 -28.44 -38.03 16.54
CA SER A 576 -29.87 -37.79 16.32
C SER A 576 -30.21 -36.38 16.78
N ASP A 577 -30.68 -35.55 15.84
CA ASP A 577 -30.97 -34.15 16.09
C ASP A 577 -32.00 -33.94 17.20
N SER A 578 -31.76 -32.91 17.99
CA SER A 578 -32.56 -32.42 19.11
C SER A 578 -32.76 -30.91 18.98
N ALA A 579 -33.46 -30.29 19.94
CA ALA A 579 -33.59 -28.83 19.96
C ALA A 579 -32.28 -28.10 20.34
N SER A 580 -31.32 -28.81 20.94
CA SER A 580 -30.04 -28.25 21.41
C SER A 580 -28.81 -28.88 20.75
N ASP A 581 -28.97 -29.98 20.02
CA ASP A 581 -27.87 -30.77 19.48
C ASP A 581 -28.21 -31.16 18.04
N LEU A 582 -27.33 -30.80 17.11
CA LEU A 582 -27.45 -31.09 15.69
C LEU A 582 -26.24 -31.90 15.24
N TYR A 583 -26.43 -32.81 14.31
CA TYR A 583 -25.38 -33.72 13.84
C TYR A 583 -25.16 -33.58 12.34
N TRP A 584 -23.95 -33.23 11.94
CA TRP A 584 -23.57 -33.09 10.54
C TRP A 584 -23.49 -34.46 9.84
N GLY A 585 -23.20 -35.54 10.58
CA GLY A 585 -23.05 -36.87 10.01
C GLY A 585 -21.86 -36.97 9.05
N SER A 586 -20.85 -36.11 9.24
CA SER A 586 -19.62 -36.18 8.49
C SER A 586 -18.83 -37.44 8.84
N GLY A 587 -18.23 -38.07 7.83
CA GLY A 587 -17.30 -39.18 7.99
C GLY A 587 -15.84 -38.74 8.17
N ASN A 588 -15.57 -37.43 8.20
CA ASN A 588 -14.24 -36.84 8.36
C ASN A 588 -14.29 -35.65 9.34
N PRO A 589 -13.17 -35.32 10.01
CA PRO A 589 -13.04 -34.08 10.77
C PRO A 589 -13.26 -32.85 9.89
N ILE A 590 -13.78 -31.78 10.48
CA ILE A 590 -14.09 -30.52 9.79
C ILE A 590 -13.33 -29.34 10.40
N TRP A 591 -13.23 -29.27 11.72
CA TRP A 591 -12.61 -28.17 12.46
C TRP A 591 -11.13 -28.49 12.74
N ASN A 592 -10.22 -27.77 12.10
CA ASN A 592 -8.79 -28.05 12.24
C ASN A 592 -8.27 -27.77 13.66
N ASN A 593 -7.55 -28.74 14.24
CA ASN A 593 -6.97 -28.65 15.59
C ASN A 593 -5.88 -27.58 15.74
N SER A 594 -5.25 -27.16 14.64
CA SER A 594 -4.21 -26.12 14.61
C SER A 594 -4.75 -24.71 14.36
N GLY A 595 -6.08 -24.57 14.28
CA GLY A 595 -6.78 -23.33 13.99
C GLY A 595 -7.63 -23.45 12.72
N ASP A 596 -8.81 -22.84 12.75
CA ASP A 596 -9.81 -22.83 11.67
C ASP A 596 -10.70 -21.59 11.82
N THR A 597 -11.54 -21.31 10.83
CA THR A 597 -12.50 -20.20 10.87
C THR A 597 -13.93 -20.70 10.68
N ILE A 598 -14.76 -20.49 11.70
CA ILE A 598 -16.20 -20.77 11.65
C ILE A 598 -16.90 -19.55 11.06
N VAL A 599 -17.65 -19.73 9.98
CA VAL A 599 -18.49 -18.70 9.35
C VAL A 599 -19.95 -19.10 9.44
N LEU A 600 -20.78 -18.29 10.10
CA LEU A 600 -22.24 -18.44 10.13
C LEU A 600 -22.85 -17.49 9.10
N ARG A 601 -23.57 -18.03 8.11
CA ARG A 601 -24.28 -17.24 7.09
C ARG A 601 -25.79 -17.38 7.24
N ASP A 602 -26.51 -16.30 6.95
CA ASP A 602 -27.96 -16.36 6.83
C ASP A 602 -28.41 -16.97 5.49
N ARG A 603 -29.73 -17.14 5.34
CA ARG A 603 -30.35 -17.66 4.12
C ARG A 603 -30.12 -16.82 2.86
N GLU A 604 -29.66 -15.57 3.01
CA GLU A 604 -29.27 -14.70 1.91
C GLU A 604 -27.76 -14.79 1.60
N GLY A 605 -27.00 -15.59 2.34
CA GLY A 605 -25.55 -15.75 2.22
C GLY A 605 -24.74 -14.69 2.99
N THR A 606 -25.41 -13.81 3.75
CA THR A 606 -24.76 -12.74 4.52
C THR A 606 -24.11 -13.33 5.77
N VAL A 607 -22.85 -13.00 6.01
CA VAL A 607 -22.15 -13.43 7.24
C VAL A 607 -22.77 -12.75 8.46
N ARG A 608 -23.22 -13.55 9.42
CA ARG A 608 -23.84 -13.09 10.68
C ARG A 608 -22.94 -13.27 11.90
N ALA A 609 -22.02 -14.22 11.84
CA ALA A 609 -20.93 -14.36 12.81
C ALA A 609 -19.73 -15.00 12.14
N ARG A 610 -18.53 -14.62 12.57
CA ARG A 610 -17.27 -15.26 12.20
C ARG A 610 -16.41 -15.44 13.45
N ARG A 611 -15.71 -16.56 13.57
CA ARG A 611 -14.79 -16.78 14.68
C ARG A 611 -13.68 -17.74 14.29
N SER A 612 -12.43 -17.29 14.45
CA SER A 612 -11.23 -18.13 14.35
C SER A 612 -10.72 -18.50 15.75
N TYR A 613 -9.92 -19.55 15.86
CA TYR A 613 -9.41 -20.04 17.15
C TYR A 613 -8.02 -20.66 17.04
#